data_AF-A0A0K1QIR7-F1
#
_entry.id   AF-A0A0K1QIR7-F1
#
_cell.length_a   1.000
_cell.length_b   1.000
_cell.length_c   1.000
_cell.angle_alpha   90.00
_cell.angle_beta   90.00
_cell.angle_gamma   90.00
#
_symmetry.space_group_name_H-M   'P 1'
#
loop_
_entity.id
_entity.type
_entity.pdbx_description
1 polymer ?
#
loop_
_entity_poly.entity_id
_entity_poly.type
_entity_poly.pdbx_seq_one_letter_code
_entity_poly.pdbx_strand_id
1 'polypeptide(L)'
;MGLAAFASKQVKCGLDFIPAEPYLTIGIPPVGQPPLRIGKKGLGKGNFWLFQDIFVWHWFYKKYPEQFEDCAPVRNAKSCDAQVQMNIDSLPWAEEALPVLKNLSLTPDVKKGFDRIRESETIASGSARRAVQLKSLLAIADHEQRRILQPLIYNDYFFQTTLKVQAAFEWAPFVPVRAAAFSTACDVEDPELRVQMKDGNLYNERERMVFITAIAGQYHELMDKKLTYMEGEIETIASWKNQK
;
A
#
# COMPACT_ATOMS: atom_id res chain seq x y z
N MET A 1 -6.31 -2.58 10.71
CA MET A 1 -5.30 -2.31 9.66
C MET A 1 -5.00 -3.60 8.85
N GLY A 2 -6.04 -4.31 8.38
CA GLY A 2 -5.85 -5.58 7.67
C GLY A 2 -5.67 -5.43 6.16
N LEU A 3 -6.28 -4.40 5.54
CA LEU A 3 -6.17 -4.18 4.09
C LEU A 3 -4.72 -4.00 3.61
N ALA A 4 -3.87 -3.36 4.43
CA ALA A 4 -2.46 -3.16 4.13
C ALA A 4 -1.70 -4.49 3.93
N ALA A 5 -2.12 -5.58 4.58
CA ALA A 5 -1.51 -6.91 4.38
C ALA A 5 -1.76 -7.42 2.95
N PHE A 6 -3.00 -7.31 2.46
CA PHE A 6 -3.34 -7.68 1.08
C PHE A 6 -2.65 -6.78 0.06
N ALA A 7 -2.58 -5.46 0.32
CA ALA A 7 -1.86 -4.52 -0.55
C ALA A 7 -0.36 -4.86 -0.65
N SER A 8 0.30 -5.09 0.50
CA SER A 8 1.71 -5.52 0.52
C SER A 8 1.92 -6.87 -0.17
N LYS A 9 0.97 -7.80 -0.04
CA LYS A 9 1.00 -9.07 -0.77
C LYS A 9 0.90 -8.87 -2.28
N GLN A 10 0.02 -7.98 -2.75
CA GLN A 10 -0.08 -7.69 -4.18
C GLN A 10 1.22 -7.10 -4.74
N VAL A 11 1.89 -6.23 -3.97
CA VAL A 11 3.21 -5.73 -4.35
C VAL A 11 4.25 -6.85 -4.40
N LYS A 12 4.29 -7.74 -3.40
CA LYS A 12 5.19 -8.92 -3.39
C LYS A 12 4.96 -9.77 -4.65
N CYS A 13 3.72 -10.10 -4.97
CA CYS A 13 3.36 -10.86 -6.17
C CYS A 13 3.86 -10.19 -7.47
N GLY A 14 3.71 -8.87 -7.58
CA GLY A 14 4.25 -8.13 -8.71
C GLY A 14 5.78 -8.14 -8.78
N LEU A 15 6.47 -8.12 -7.62
CA LEU A 15 7.93 -8.21 -7.55
C LEU A 15 8.44 -9.62 -7.87
N ASP A 16 7.75 -10.66 -7.40
CA ASP A 16 8.10 -12.07 -7.63
C ASP A 16 7.94 -12.47 -9.11
N PHE A 17 7.03 -11.81 -9.84
CA PHE A 17 6.89 -11.96 -11.29
C PHE A 17 8.12 -11.45 -12.07
N ILE A 18 8.87 -10.49 -11.51
CA ILE A 18 10.03 -9.90 -12.17
C ILE A 18 11.28 -10.72 -11.80
N PRO A 19 11.94 -11.39 -12.77
CA PRO A 19 13.12 -12.19 -12.49
C PRO A 19 14.18 -11.41 -11.72
N ALA A 20 14.84 -12.06 -10.76
CA ALA A 20 16.01 -11.50 -10.10
C ALA A 20 17.23 -11.53 -11.04
N GLU A 21 18.23 -10.70 -10.76
CA GLU A 21 19.52 -10.82 -11.45
C GLU A 21 20.25 -12.09 -10.97
N PRO A 22 21.00 -12.80 -11.84
CA PRO A 22 21.29 -12.48 -13.25
C PRO A 22 20.23 -12.99 -14.25
N TYR A 23 19.18 -13.69 -13.80
CA TYR A 23 18.17 -14.30 -14.67
C TYR A 23 17.39 -13.29 -15.50
N LEU A 24 17.15 -12.08 -14.96
CA LEU A 24 16.58 -10.99 -15.75
C LEU A 24 17.45 -10.63 -16.95
N THR A 25 18.77 -10.50 -16.74
CA THR A 25 19.72 -10.15 -17.80
C THR A 25 19.87 -11.26 -18.84
N ILE A 26 19.86 -12.52 -18.41
CA ILE A 26 20.10 -13.68 -19.29
C ILE A 26 18.81 -14.13 -20.00
N GLY A 27 17.68 -14.12 -19.29
CA GLY A 27 16.42 -14.72 -19.74
C GLY A 27 15.46 -13.77 -20.45
N ILE A 28 15.64 -12.44 -20.30
CA ILE A 28 14.76 -11.45 -20.93
C ILE A 28 15.52 -10.66 -22.01
N PRO A 29 14.97 -10.52 -23.23
CA PRO A 29 15.58 -9.70 -24.28
C PRO A 29 15.89 -8.27 -23.80
N PRO A 30 17.00 -7.64 -24.24
CA PRO A 30 17.42 -6.31 -23.77
C PRO A 30 16.33 -5.23 -23.86
N VAL A 31 15.42 -5.33 -24.84
CA VAL A 31 14.31 -4.39 -25.02
C VAL A 31 13.24 -4.51 -23.93
N GLY A 32 13.08 -5.68 -23.31
CA GLY A 32 12.10 -5.96 -22.26
C GLY A 32 12.63 -5.73 -20.84
N GLN A 33 13.96 -5.60 -20.66
CA GLN A 33 14.56 -5.42 -19.33
C GLN A 33 14.25 -4.05 -18.69
N PRO A 34 14.31 -2.90 -19.40
CA PRO A 34 14.12 -1.60 -18.77
C PRO A 34 12.74 -1.43 -18.10
N PRO A 35 11.60 -1.75 -18.75
CA PRO A 35 10.30 -1.66 -18.10
C PRO A 35 10.20 -2.51 -16.83
N LEU A 36 10.76 -3.73 -16.84
CA LEU A 36 10.77 -4.60 -15.66
C LEU A 36 11.60 -4.01 -14.50
N ARG A 37 12.78 -3.44 -14.80
CA ARG A 37 13.62 -2.79 -13.78
C ARG A 37 12.96 -1.53 -13.21
N ILE A 38 12.34 -0.71 -14.08
CA ILE A 38 11.59 0.49 -13.69
C ILE A 38 10.39 0.09 -12.80
N GLY A 39 9.61 -0.90 -13.23
CA GLY A 39 8.50 -1.45 -12.49
C GLY A 39 8.92 -1.93 -11.10
N LYS A 40 9.98 -2.75 -11.02
CA LYS A 40 10.55 -3.25 -9.77
C LYS A 40 10.98 -2.12 -8.83
N LYS A 41 11.72 -1.12 -9.34
CA LYS A 41 12.17 0.03 -8.55
C LYS A 41 10.98 0.86 -8.04
N GLY A 42 9.98 1.12 -8.88
CA GLY A 42 8.79 1.89 -8.51
C GLY A 42 7.94 1.17 -7.45
N LEU A 43 7.63 -0.11 -7.66
CA LEU A 43 6.88 -0.93 -6.72
C LEU A 43 7.60 -1.05 -5.36
N GLY A 44 8.92 -1.29 -5.39
CA GLY A 44 9.75 -1.35 -4.19
C GLY A 44 9.78 -0.03 -3.44
N LYS A 45 10.06 1.09 -4.13
CA LYS A 45 10.12 2.44 -3.54
C LYS A 45 8.80 2.84 -2.90
N GLY A 46 7.70 2.69 -3.64
CA GLY A 46 6.37 3.06 -3.16
C GLY A 46 5.96 2.26 -1.93
N ASN A 47 6.03 0.93 -1.98
CA ASN A 47 5.60 0.08 -0.87
C ASN A 47 6.49 0.23 0.37
N PHE A 48 7.80 0.35 0.18
CA PHE A 48 8.73 0.56 1.29
C PHE A 48 8.42 1.85 2.04
N TRP A 49 8.31 2.98 1.33
CA TRP A 49 8.07 4.28 1.99
C TRP A 49 6.64 4.44 2.52
N LEU A 50 5.65 3.82 1.89
CA LEU A 50 4.31 3.69 2.50
C LEU A 50 4.39 2.98 3.86
N PHE A 51 5.10 1.84 3.91
CA PHE A 51 5.28 1.12 5.17
C PHE A 51 6.00 1.97 6.22
N GLN A 52 7.11 2.63 5.88
CA GLN A 52 7.85 3.48 6.82
C GLN A 52 7.00 4.64 7.39
N ASP A 53 6.01 5.11 6.65
CA ASP A 53 5.09 6.13 7.14
C ASP A 53 3.94 5.54 7.95
N ILE A 54 3.06 4.77 7.31
CA ILE A 54 1.75 4.44 7.89
C ILE A 54 1.82 3.43 9.03
N PHE A 55 2.80 2.52 9.00
CA PHE A 55 2.98 1.52 10.06
C PHE A 55 3.30 2.19 11.40
N VAL A 56 4.15 3.21 11.40
CA VAL A 56 4.59 3.89 12.62
C VAL A 56 3.41 4.57 13.32
N TRP A 57 2.53 5.21 12.55
CA TRP A 57 1.31 5.81 13.10
C TRP A 57 0.41 4.79 13.78
N HIS A 58 0.15 3.66 13.12
CA HIS A 58 -0.71 2.60 13.66
C HIS A 58 -0.09 1.91 14.86
N TRP A 59 1.22 1.64 14.81
CA TRP A 59 1.96 1.07 15.94
C TRP A 59 1.92 2.02 17.15
N PHE A 60 2.16 3.31 16.93
CA PHE A 60 2.16 4.32 17.98
C PHE A 60 0.78 4.46 18.61
N TYR A 61 -0.27 4.62 17.80
CA TYR A 61 -1.65 4.68 18.30
C TYR A 61 -2.05 3.42 19.08
N LYS A 62 -1.74 2.23 18.56
CA LYS A 62 -2.07 0.96 19.23
C LYS A 62 -1.40 0.84 20.60
N LYS A 63 -0.16 1.33 20.74
CA LYS A 63 0.63 1.17 21.97
C LYS A 63 0.40 2.31 22.98
N TYR A 64 0.17 3.52 22.49
CA TYR A 64 0.10 4.75 23.27
C TYR A 64 -1.08 5.63 22.80
N PRO A 65 -2.33 5.15 22.89
CA PRO A 65 -3.48 5.85 22.32
C PRO A 65 -3.76 7.21 22.98
N GLU A 66 -3.50 7.31 24.28
CA GLU A 66 -3.69 8.54 25.07
C GLU A 66 -2.68 9.63 24.69
N GLN A 67 -1.43 9.25 24.44
CA GLN A 67 -0.36 10.17 24.05
C GLN A 67 -0.38 10.53 22.55
N PHE A 68 -1.24 9.89 21.76
CA PHE A 68 -1.21 10.04 20.31
C PHE A 68 -1.42 11.50 19.86
N GLU A 69 -2.40 12.21 20.41
CA GLU A 69 -2.68 13.59 20.01
C GLU A 69 -1.55 14.56 20.38
N ASP A 70 -0.94 14.37 21.55
CA ASP A 70 0.08 15.29 22.04
C ASP A 70 1.43 15.06 21.33
N CYS A 71 1.75 13.80 21.00
CA CYS A 71 3.04 13.43 20.43
C CYS A 71 3.03 13.33 18.89
N ALA A 72 1.90 13.06 18.24
CA ALA A 72 1.87 12.95 16.77
C ALA A 72 2.31 14.24 16.05
N PRO A 73 1.94 15.46 16.51
CA PRO A 73 2.32 16.70 15.84
C PRO A 73 3.83 16.99 15.85
N VAL A 74 4.59 16.44 16.80
CA VAL A 74 6.03 16.66 16.92
C VAL A 74 6.87 15.63 16.17
N ARG A 75 6.26 14.58 15.61
CA ARG A 75 6.98 13.59 14.79
C ARG A 75 7.53 14.27 13.53
N ASN A 76 8.84 14.19 13.33
CA ASN A 76 9.51 14.58 12.09
C ASN A 76 10.86 13.86 12.01
N ALA A 77 11.17 13.23 10.87
CA ALA A 77 12.40 12.48 10.66
C ALA A 77 13.68 13.31 10.78
N LYS A 78 13.58 14.64 10.64
CA LYS A 78 14.70 15.59 10.76
C LYS A 78 14.82 16.20 12.16
N SER A 79 13.91 15.91 13.07
CA SER A 79 14.00 16.32 14.48
C SER A 79 14.23 15.14 15.43
N CYS A 80 14.54 13.96 14.89
CA CYS A 80 14.93 12.79 15.67
C CYS A 80 16.32 12.98 16.28
N ASP A 81 16.67 12.11 17.23
CA ASP A 81 18.05 11.93 17.67
C ASP A 81 18.98 11.70 16.46
N ALA A 82 20.21 12.21 16.54
CA ALA A 82 21.17 12.19 15.43
C ALA A 82 21.40 10.78 14.87
N GLN A 83 21.46 9.75 15.72
CA GLN A 83 21.65 8.37 15.27
C GLN A 83 20.42 7.84 14.52
N VAL A 84 19.22 8.17 14.99
CA VAL A 84 17.97 7.79 14.34
C VAL A 84 17.85 8.48 12.98
N GLN A 85 18.17 9.77 12.92
CA GLN A 85 18.16 10.53 11.67
C GLN A 85 19.15 9.93 10.65
N MET A 86 20.38 9.63 11.07
CA MET A 86 21.38 8.97 10.19
C MET A 86 20.86 7.64 9.66
N ASN A 87 20.21 6.83 10.48
CA ASN A 87 19.64 5.56 10.05
C ASN A 87 18.53 5.75 9.02
N ILE A 88 17.62 6.73 9.23
CA ILE A 88 16.55 7.05 8.28
C ILE A 88 17.13 7.56 6.96
N ASP A 89 18.10 8.45 7.02
CA ASP A 89 18.75 9.04 5.85
C ASP A 89 19.56 8.01 5.04
N SER A 90 20.01 6.91 5.67
CA SER A 90 20.66 5.79 4.99
C SER A 90 19.70 4.83 4.26
N LEU A 91 18.39 4.96 4.45
CA LEU A 91 17.43 4.06 3.82
C LEU A 91 17.37 4.24 2.29
N PRO A 92 17.07 3.18 1.53
CA PRO A 92 16.90 3.28 0.08
C PRO A 92 15.89 4.37 -0.31
N TRP A 93 16.30 5.24 -1.24
CA TRP A 93 15.48 6.35 -1.76
C TRP A 93 15.12 7.43 -0.74
N ALA A 94 15.77 7.50 0.42
CA ALA A 94 15.44 8.49 1.47
C ALA A 94 15.48 9.94 0.98
N GLU A 95 16.50 10.30 0.20
CA GLU A 95 16.65 11.64 -0.37
C GLU A 95 15.47 12.03 -1.27
N GLU A 96 14.99 11.09 -2.10
CA GLU A 96 13.83 11.30 -2.98
C GLU A 96 12.51 11.30 -2.20
N ALA A 97 12.37 10.40 -1.22
CA ALA A 97 11.09 10.09 -0.60
C ALA A 97 10.77 11.01 0.59
N LEU A 98 11.73 11.27 1.48
CA LEU A 98 11.46 12.04 2.70
C LEU A 98 10.81 13.41 2.42
N PRO A 99 11.25 14.21 1.44
CA PRO A 99 10.57 15.47 1.12
C PRO A 99 9.11 15.28 0.69
N VAL A 100 8.83 14.26 -0.13
CA VAL A 100 7.47 13.91 -0.57
C VAL A 100 6.59 13.53 0.62
N LEU A 101 7.13 12.75 1.55
CA LEU A 101 6.45 12.35 2.79
C LEU A 101 6.48 13.43 3.89
N LYS A 102 6.89 14.67 3.57
CA LYS A 102 7.04 15.76 4.54
C LYS A 102 7.86 15.36 5.78
N ASN A 103 8.96 14.64 5.54
CA ASN A 103 9.83 14.07 6.57
C ASN A 103 9.05 13.23 7.59
N LEU A 104 8.06 12.45 7.15
CA LEU A 104 7.23 11.61 8.00
C LEU A 104 6.45 12.40 9.07
N SER A 105 6.15 13.67 8.81
CA SER A 105 5.37 14.51 9.74
C SER A 105 3.87 14.21 9.65
N LEU A 106 3.13 14.53 10.71
CA LEU A 106 1.68 14.40 10.71
C LEU A 106 1.05 15.20 9.56
N THR A 107 0.13 14.57 8.83
CA THR A 107 -0.67 15.24 7.79
C THR A 107 -2.13 15.35 8.22
N PRO A 108 -2.91 16.27 7.63
CA PRO A 108 -4.34 16.34 7.88
C PRO A 108 -5.08 15.04 7.55
N ASP A 109 -4.64 14.33 6.51
CA ASP A 109 -5.25 13.09 6.04
C ASP A 109 -4.99 11.94 7.03
N VAL A 110 -3.76 11.82 7.55
CA VAL A 110 -3.42 10.89 8.65
C VAL A 110 -4.24 11.23 9.89
N LYS A 111 -4.22 12.49 10.34
CA LYS A 111 -4.99 12.91 11.52
C LYS A 111 -6.47 12.53 11.38
N LYS A 112 -7.07 12.87 10.23
CA LYS A 112 -8.45 12.51 9.90
C LYS A 112 -8.68 11.00 9.98
N GLY A 113 -7.77 10.18 9.45
CA GLY A 113 -7.89 8.73 9.51
C GLY A 113 -7.90 8.18 10.94
N PHE A 114 -7.01 8.68 11.80
CA PHE A 114 -6.89 8.27 13.21
C PHE A 114 -8.01 8.83 14.09
N ASP A 115 -8.48 10.05 13.84
CA ASP A 115 -9.67 10.61 14.50
C ASP A 115 -10.89 9.70 14.28
N ARG A 116 -11.04 9.13 13.07
CA ARG A 116 -12.10 8.15 12.77
C ARG A 116 -11.87 6.80 13.45
N ILE A 117 -10.63 6.35 13.63
CA ILE A 117 -10.35 5.13 14.42
C ILE A 117 -10.86 5.33 15.84
N ARG A 118 -10.45 6.43 16.48
CA ARG A 118 -10.88 6.78 17.84
C ARG A 118 -12.40 6.90 17.95
N GLU A 119 -13.03 7.61 17.03
CA GLU A 119 -14.51 7.69 16.96
C GLU A 119 -15.13 6.30 16.93
N SER A 120 -14.62 5.41 16.06
CA SER A 120 -15.15 4.05 15.94
C SER A 120 -14.97 3.20 17.19
N GLU A 121 -13.98 3.49 18.05
CA GLU A 121 -13.75 2.77 19.30
C GLU A 121 -14.75 3.15 20.38
N THR A 122 -15.38 4.32 20.28
CA THR A 122 -16.45 4.77 21.19
C THR A 122 -17.85 4.28 20.81
N ILE A 123 -18.00 3.76 19.59
CA ILE A 123 -19.28 3.26 19.06
C ILE A 123 -19.40 1.76 19.33
N ALA A 124 -20.57 1.32 19.80
CA ALA A 124 -20.87 -0.10 19.96
C ALA A 124 -20.71 -0.87 18.63
N SER A 125 -20.39 -2.16 18.70
CA SER A 125 -20.30 -3.01 17.51
C SER A 125 -21.59 -2.99 16.71
N GLY A 126 -21.49 -2.80 15.40
CA GLY A 126 -22.63 -2.73 14.49
C GLY A 126 -22.34 -1.85 13.28
N SER A 127 -23.35 -1.67 12.43
CA SER A 127 -23.24 -0.95 11.15
C SER A 127 -22.71 0.49 11.29
N ALA A 128 -23.08 1.19 12.36
CA ALA A 128 -22.59 2.54 12.63
C ALA A 128 -21.06 2.56 12.84
N ARG A 129 -20.53 1.66 13.66
CA ARG A 129 -19.07 1.51 13.87
C ARG A 129 -18.37 1.16 12.57
N ARG A 130 -18.95 0.23 11.79
CA ARG A 130 -18.41 -0.20 10.49
C ARG A 130 -18.32 0.95 9.50
N ALA A 131 -19.36 1.77 9.38
CA ALA A 131 -19.35 2.94 8.51
C ALA A 131 -18.22 3.92 8.86
N VAL A 132 -17.93 4.13 10.14
CA VAL A 132 -16.80 4.98 10.58
C VAL A 132 -15.45 4.33 10.27
N GLN A 133 -15.31 3.01 10.42
CA GLN A 133 -14.10 2.28 10.04
C GLN A 133 -13.80 2.37 8.53
N LEU A 134 -14.83 2.31 7.67
CA LEU A 134 -14.66 2.53 6.23
C LEU A 134 -14.21 3.96 5.93
N LYS A 135 -14.76 4.97 6.63
CA LYS A 135 -14.31 6.36 6.49
C LYS A 135 -12.85 6.53 6.91
N SER A 136 -12.42 5.86 7.98
CA SER A 136 -11.00 5.82 8.38
C SER A 136 -10.14 5.23 7.26
N LEU A 137 -10.53 4.04 6.74
CA LEU A 137 -9.82 3.35 5.67
C LEU A 137 -9.62 4.22 4.44
N LEU A 138 -10.68 4.91 3.99
CA LEU A 138 -10.62 5.79 2.83
C LEU A 138 -9.77 7.04 3.07
N ALA A 139 -9.78 7.59 4.29
CA ALA A 139 -8.92 8.73 4.64
C ALA A 139 -7.43 8.36 4.62
N ILE A 140 -7.09 7.17 5.13
CA ILE A 140 -5.72 6.65 5.04
C ILE A 140 -5.35 6.36 3.58
N ALA A 141 -6.25 5.76 2.80
CA ALA A 141 -6.01 5.52 1.38
C ALA A 141 -5.79 6.82 0.60
N ASP A 142 -6.53 7.90 0.88
CA ASP A 142 -6.29 9.21 0.25
C ASP A 142 -4.87 9.74 0.55
N HIS A 143 -4.41 9.62 1.80
CA HIS A 143 -3.04 9.97 2.19
C HIS A 143 -2.01 9.14 1.40
N GLU A 144 -2.12 7.82 1.47
CA GLU A 144 -1.18 6.92 0.80
C GLU A 144 -1.16 7.11 -0.72
N GLN A 145 -2.34 7.18 -1.34
CA GLN A 145 -2.47 7.16 -2.80
C GLN A 145 -2.21 8.51 -3.45
N ARG A 146 -2.67 9.62 -2.84
CA ARG A 146 -2.57 10.96 -3.44
C ARG A 146 -1.38 11.75 -2.91
N ARG A 147 -1.07 11.66 -1.61
CA ARG A 147 0.03 12.44 -1.02
C ARG A 147 1.38 11.75 -1.19
N ILE A 148 1.41 10.42 -1.14
CA ILE A 148 2.67 9.67 -1.20
C ILE A 148 2.86 9.08 -2.59
N LEU A 149 2.05 8.09 -2.99
CA LEU A 149 2.33 7.32 -4.21
C LEU A 149 2.23 8.16 -5.48
N GLN A 150 1.28 9.10 -5.56
CA GLN A 150 1.14 9.93 -6.76
C GLN A 150 2.44 10.69 -7.10
N PRO A 151 2.98 11.55 -6.21
CA PRO A 151 4.25 12.23 -6.47
C PRO A 151 5.48 11.31 -6.41
N LEU A 152 5.48 10.25 -5.58
CA LEU A 152 6.67 9.42 -5.39
C LEU A 152 6.96 8.47 -6.56
N ILE A 153 5.90 7.92 -7.18
CA ILE A 153 6.04 6.91 -8.24
C ILE A 153 5.13 7.16 -9.45
N TYR A 154 3.85 7.54 -9.27
CA TYR A 154 2.93 7.58 -10.41
C TYR A 154 3.10 8.79 -11.31
N ASN A 155 3.73 9.87 -10.85
CA ASN A 155 4.10 11.01 -11.68
C ASN A 155 5.35 10.75 -12.55
N ASP A 156 6.11 9.68 -12.30
CA ASP A 156 7.29 9.34 -13.09
C ASP A 156 6.88 8.82 -14.47
N TYR A 157 7.32 9.51 -15.53
CA TYR A 157 6.95 9.21 -16.91
C TYR A 157 7.31 7.78 -17.34
N PHE A 158 8.48 7.28 -16.93
CA PHE A 158 8.92 5.94 -17.28
C PHE A 158 8.12 4.86 -16.55
N PHE A 159 7.74 5.12 -15.29
CA PHE A 159 6.85 4.26 -14.54
C PHE A 159 5.44 4.24 -15.14
N GLN A 160 4.88 5.38 -15.54
CA GLN A 160 3.60 5.42 -16.25
C GLN A 160 3.65 4.61 -17.55
N THR A 161 4.72 4.75 -18.33
CA THR A 161 4.92 4.01 -19.58
C THR A 161 5.00 2.51 -19.31
N THR A 162 5.70 2.10 -18.26
CA THR A 162 5.77 0.69 -17.82
C THR A 162 4.38 0.15 -17.49
N LEU A 163 3.56 0.90 -16.75
CA LEU A 163 2.19 0.50 -16.41
C LEU A 163 1.29 0.39 -17.64
N LYS A 164 1.44 1.28 -18.63
CA LYS A 164 0.72 1.19 -19.91
C LYS A 164 1.10 -0.06 -20.69
N VAL A 165 2.40 -0.36 -20.77
CA VAL A 165 2.90 -1.58 -21.42
C VAL A 165 2.32 -2.80 -20.71
N GLN A 166 2.41 -2.88 -19.38
CA GLN A 166 1.82 -3.99 -18.63
C GLN A 166 0.33 -4.14 -18.93
N ALA A 167 -0.45 -3.05 -18.86
CA ALA A 167 -1.89 -3.06 -19.16
C ALA A 167 -2.20 -3.61 -20.57
N ALA A 168 -1.39 -3.27 -21.57
CA ALA A 168 -1.55 -3.77 -22.94
C ALA A 168 -1.25 -5.27 -23.10
N PHE A 169 -0.53 -5.87 -22.15
CA PHE A 169 -0.15 -7.29 -22.16
C PHE A 169 -0.88 -8.12 -21.09
N GLU A 170 -1.86 -7.56 -20.37
CA GLU A 170 -2.66 -8.27 -19.34
C GLU A 170 -3.41 -9.50 -19.88
N TRP A 171 -3.63 -9.57 -21.19
CA TRP A 171 -4.25 -10.73 -21.85
C TRP A 171 -3.30 -11.93 -21.99
N ALA A 172 -1.99 -11.70 -21.88
CA ALA A 172 -0.99 -12.74 -22.08
C ALA A 172 -0.88 -13.63 -20.84
N PRO A 173 -0.64 -14.95 -21.00
CA PRO A 173 -0.44 -15.85 -19.89
C PRO A 173 0.67 -15.36 -18.94
N PHE A 174 0.44 -15.55 -17.65
CA PHE A 174 1.36 -15.20 -16.56
C PHE A 174 1.60 -13.71 -16.32
N VAL A 175 1.10 -12.80 -17.17
CA VAL A 175 1.21 -11.37 -16.90
C VAL A 175 0.26 -10.98 -15.76
N PRO A 176 0.75 -10.34 -14.68
CA PRO A 176 -0.11 -9.89 -13.60
C PRO A 176 -1.11 -8.85 -14.09
N VAL A 177 -2.38 -9.10 -13.83
CA VAL A 177 -3.45 -8.14 -14.07
C VAL A 177 -3.59 -7.17 -12.90
N ARG A 178 -4.15 -5.99 -13.16
CA ARG A 178 -4.47 -4.98 -12.14
C ARG A 178 -5.63 -5.45 -11.27
N ALA A 179 -5.34 -6.27 -10.28
CA ALA A 179 -6.32 -6.81 -9.35
C ALA A 179 -5.85 -6.76 -7.91
N ALA A 180 -6.81 -6.74 -6.99
CA ALA A 180 -6.62 -7.01 -5.58
C ALA A 180 -7.43 -8.25 -5.21
N ALA A 181 -6.71 -9.34 -4.95
CA ALA A 181 -7.23 -10.56 -4.36
C ALA A 181 -7.14 -10.53 -2.82
N PHE A 182 -8.25 -10.82 -2.14
CA PHE A 182 -8.40 -10.95 -0.69
C PHE A 182 -8.11 -12.39 -0.23
N SER A 183 -6.92 -12.85 -0.60
CA SER A 183 -6.39 -14.19 -0.38
C SER A 183 -4.86 -14.10 -0.29
N THR A 184 -4.22 -15.12 0.25
CA THR A 184 -2.77 -15.35 0.25
C THR A 184 -2.22 -15.60 -1.15
N ALA A 185 -3.04 -16.09 -2.08
CA ALA A 185 -2.67 -16.25 -3.49
C ALA A 185 -2.56 -14.90 -4.20
N CYS A 186 -1.74 -14.81 -5.25
CA CYS A 186 -1.55 -13.57 -6.01
C CYS A 186 -2.81 -13.13 -6.76
N ASP A 187 -3.51 -14.10 -7.35
CA ASP A 187 -4.81 -13.91 -7.97
C ASP A 187 -5.78 -15.03 -7.58
N VAL A 188 -7.08 -14.78 -7.70
CA VAL A 188 -8.15 -15.76 -7.44
C VAL A 188 -9.25 -15.60 -8.49
N GLU A 189 -9.94 -16.68 -8.84
CA GLU A 189 -11.06 -16.58 -9.79
C GLU A 189 -12.37 -16.14 -9.12
N ASP A 190 -12.49 -16.34 -7.81
CA ASP A 190 -13.68 -15.99 -7.04
C ASP A 190 -13.91 -14.46 -7.05
N PRO A 191 -15.00 -13.98 -7.67
CA PRO A 191 -15.30 -12.55 -7.75
C PRO A 191 -15.63 -11.93 -6.38
N GLU A 192 -16.05 -12.72 -5.38
CA GLU A 192 -16.27 -12.20 -4.02
C GLU A 192 -14.94 -11.85 -3.32
N LEU A 193 -13.85 -12.47 -3.73
CA LEU A 193 -12.52 -12.29 -3.15
C LEU A 193 -11.60 -11.47 -4.05
N ARG A 194 -12.14 -10.80 -5.07
CA ARG A 194 -11.34 -10.09 -6.06
C ARG A 194 -11.98 -8.81 -6.57
N VAL A 195 -11.17 -7.76 -6.65
CA VAL A 195 -11.53 -6.54 -7.39
C VAL A 195 -10.49 -6.33 -8.48
N GLN A 196 -10.91 -6.25 -9.73
CA GLN A 196 -10.05 -6.01 -10.89
C GLN A 196 -10.37 -4.66 -11.53
N MET A 197 -9.33 -3.90 -11.87
CA MET A 197 -9.44 -2.70 -12.68
C MET A 197 -9.60 -3.10 -14.15
N LYS A 198 -10.83 -3.06 -14.67
CA LYS A 198 -11.13 -3.38 -16.08
C LYS A 198 -10.77 -2.22 -17.01
N ASP A 199 -11.11 -1.00 -16.60
CA ASP A 199 -10.93 0.22 -17.39
C ASP A 199 -10.07 1.25 -16.64
N GLY A 200 -9.47 2.17 -17.40
CA GLY A 200 -8.64 3.26 -16.87
C GLY A 200 -7.18 2.88 -16.65
N ASN A 201 -6.45 3.75 -15.97
CA ASN A 201 -5.00 3.72 -15.81
C ASN A 201 -4.61 3.85 -14.34
N LEU A 202 -3.75 2.95 -13.85
CA LEU A 202 -3.27 3.02 -12.45
C LEU A 202 -2.53 4.32 -12.13
N TYR A 203 -1.83 4.93 -13.08
CA TYR A 203 -1.12 6.18 -12.81
C TYR A 203 -2.03 7.41 -12.77
N ASN A 204 -3.24 7.32 -13.34
CA ASN A 204 -4.21 8.40 -13.27
C ASN A 204 -4.85 8.40 -11.87
N GLU A 205 -4.65 9.49 -11.13
CA GLU A 205 -5.11 9.60 -9.74
C GLU A 205 -6.62 9.34 -9.59
N ARG A 206 -7.46 9.92 -10.47
CA ARG A 206 -8.92 9.80 -10.35
C ARG A 206 -9.38 8.38 -10.62
N GLU A 207 -8.89 7.79 -11.71
CA GLU A 207 -9.23 6.41 -12.11
C GLU A 207 -8.73 5.40 -11.08
N ARG A 208 -7.49 5.58 -10.58
CA ARG A 208 -6.95 4.75 -9.50
C ARG A 208 -7.78 4.86 -8.23
N MET A 209 -8.21 6.06 -7.85
CA MET A 209 -9.00 6.22 -6.62
C MET A 209 -10.39 5.58 -6.72
N VAL A 210 -10.99 5.48 -7.91
CA VAL A 210 -12.20 4.65 -8.11
C VAL A 210 -11.91 3.18 -7.80
N PHE A 211 -10.82 2.66 -8.35
CA PHE A 211 -10.38 1.28 -8.10
C PHE A 211 -10.05 1.02 -6.61
N ILE A 212 -9.30 1.92 -5.97
CA ILE A 212 -8.95 1.81 -4.54
C ILE A 212 -10.20 1.88 -3.65
N THR A 213 -11.18 2.71 -4.00
CA THR A 213 -12.45 2.79 -3.26
C THR A 213 -13.24 1.49 -3.39
N ALA A 214 -13.26 0.87 -4.57
CA ALA A 214 -13.89 -0.43 -4.76
C ALA A 214 -13.21 -1.54 -3.94
N ILE A 215 -11.88 -1.55 -3.89
CA ILE A 215 -11.10 -2.46 -3.03
C ILE A 215 -11.46 -2.26 -1.55
N ALA A 216 -11.48 -1.01 -1.08
CA ALA A 216 -11.81 -0.68 0.30
C ALA A 216 -13.24 -1.13 0.65
N GLY A 217 -14.20 -0.95 -0.27
CA GLY A 217 -15.57 -1.44 -0.13
C GLY A 217 -15.65 -2.96 -0.03
N GLN A 218 -15.01 -3.68 -0.95
CA GLN A 218 -15.01 -5.15 -0.93
C GLN A 218 -14.35 -5.69 0.36
N TYR A 219 -13.21 -5.13 0.77
CA TYR A 219 -12.58 -5.49 2.03
C TYR A 219 -13.50 -5.24 3.22
N HIS A 220 -14.20 -4.10 3.24
CA HIS A 220 -15.10 -3.75 4.32
C HIS A 220 -16.26 -4.75 4.45
N GLU A 221 -16.85 -5.14 3.32
CA GLU A 221 -17.90 -6.15 3.25
C GLU A 221 -17.40 -7.54 3.67
N LEU A 222 -16.23 -7.96 3.21
CA LEU A 222 -15.65 -9.25 3.57
C LEU A 222 -15.30 -9.34 5.06
N MET A 223 -14.86 -8.24 5.66
CA MET A 223 -14.63 -8.19 7.11
C MET A 223 -15.93 -8.28 7.92
N ASP A 224 -17.11 -8.05 7.32
CA ASP A 224 -18.41 -8.27 7.95
C ASP A 224 -18.91 -9.70 7.72
N LYS A 225 -18.81 -10.21 6.49
CA LYS A 225 -19.41 -11.49 6.09
C LYS A 225 -18.49 -12.70 6.30
N LYS A 226 -17.17 -12.50 6.22
CA LYS A 226 -16.14 -13.54 6.21
C LYS A 226 -14.98 -13.21 7.16
N LEU A 227 -15.28 -12.66 8.35
CA LEU A 227 -14.27 -12.19 9.31
C LEU A 227 -13.17 -13.22 9.60
N THR A 228 -13.53 -14.45 10.00
CA THR A 228 -12.56 -15.50 10.33
C THR A 228 -11.65 -15.85 9.16
N TYR A 229 -12.20 -15.88 7.94
CA TYR A 229 -11.40 -16.10 6.74
C TYR A 229 -10.40 -14.97 6.53
N MET A 230 -10.88 -13.71 6.56
CA MET A 230 -10.04 -12.54 6.34
C MET A 230 -8.92 -12.43 7.36
N GLU A 231 -9.21 -12.68 8.64
CA GLU A 231 -8.20 -12.70 9.71
C GLU A 231 -7.18 -13.83 9.50
N GLY A 232 -7.61 -15.03 9.10
CA GLY A 232 -6.71 -16.14 8.77
C GLY A 232 -5.78 -15.86 7.59
N GLU A 233 -6.28 -15.22 6.53
CA GLU A 233 -5.44 -14.79 5.40
C GLU A 233 -4.42 -13.73 5.83
N ILE A 234 -4.84 -12.74 6.64
CA ILE A 234 -3.95 -11.70 7.17
C ILE A 234 -2.85 -12.31 8.06
N GLU A 235 -3.22 -13.25 8.94
CA GLU A 235 -2.28 -13.94 9.82
C GLU A 235 -1.27 -14.77 9.01
N THR A 236 -1.75 -15.46 7.98
CA THR A 236 -0.88 -16.21 7.06
C THR A 236 0.09 -15.28 6.34
N ILE A 237 -0.36 -14.15 5.78
CA ILE A 237 0.51 -13.16 5.12
C ILE A 237 1.55 -12.62 6.12
N ALA A 238 1.15 -12.35 7.36
CA ALA A 238 2.05 -11.84 8.40
C ALA A 238 3.16 -12.84 8.77
N SER A 239 2.94 -14.14 8.54
CA SER A 239 3.93 -15.20 8.82
C SER A 239 5.05 -15.31 7.79
N TRP A 240 4.91 -14.72 6.59
CA TRP A 240 5.85 -14.90 5.48
C TRP A 240 7.27 -14.44 5.79
N LYS A 241 7.45 -13.46 6.67
CA LYS A 241 8.78 -13.04 7.14
C LYS A 241 9.56 -14.14 7.89
N ASN A 242 8.85 -15.17 8.38
CA ASN A 242 9.40 -16.28 9.14
C ASN A 242 9.64 -17.52 8.28
N GLN A 243 9.25 -17.49 7.00
CA GLN A 243 9.53 -18.57 6.06
C GLN A 243 10.99 -18.42 5.60
N LYS A 244 11.81 -19.43 5.93
CA LYS A 244 13.22 -19.53 5.53
C LYS A 244 13.37 -20.04 4.12
#